data_AF-A0A0N4V8D9-F1
#
_entry.id   AF-A0A0N4V8D9-F1
#
_cell.length_a   1.000
_cell.length_b   1.000
_cell.length_c   1.000
_cell.angle_alpha   90.00
_cell.angle_beta   90.00
_cell.angle_gamma   90.00
#
_symmetry.space_group_name_H-M   'P 1'
#
loop_
_entity.id
_entity.type
_entity.pdbx_description
1 polymer ?
#
loop_
_entity_poly.entity_id
_entity_poly.type
_entity_poly.pdbx_seq_one_letter_code
_entity_poly.pdbx_strand_id
1 'polypeptide(L)'
;MGKVKATKTNKKVFIFVFETTFFYLYFMFMLNFRDKKEIKKKKVAIRCAHGRSDDAGFCRCDYDWTGIHCERKMNCAGFERKSNGICSFGYQKPDCVWKDCGTYGTLERTTNQCICEQPHSGEFCEELKREKVLQYYNKKVTKKMGALGGLVIFPLIALYWSCNELARRRKVKRVEKAIEEEIERKKSAAQNNNRRQTAKDVRLDAQIAESLLRRNLVRVNEL
;
A
#
# COMPACT_ATOMS: atom_id res chain seq x y z
N MET A 1 73.65 -21.41 -45.17
CA MET A 1 73.69 -20.60 -43.92
C MET A 1 73.58 -19.13 -44.35
N GLY A 2 72.40 -18.51 -44.28
CA GLY A 2 72.03 -17.62 -43.18
C GLY A 2 71.76 -16.21 -43.75
N LYS A 3 70.51 -15.92 -44.13
CA LYS A 3 70.06 -14.57 -44.55
C LYS A 3 69.91 -13.71 -43.29
N VAL A 4 70.67 -12.60 -43.20
CA VAL A 4 70.43 -11.56 -42.19
C VAL A 4 69.50 -10.50 -42.77
N LYS A 5 68.35 -10.33 -42.13
CA LYS A 5 67.36 -9.26 -42.35
C LYS A 5 67.82 -7.99 -41.61
N ALA A 6 67.67 -6.83 -42.24
CA ALA A 6 67.57 -5.52 -41.58
C ALA A 6 66.48 -4.71 -42.31
N THR A 7 65.22 -4.81 -41.88
CA THR A 7 64.49 -3.92 -40.95
C THR A 7 64.11 -2.55 -41.53
N LYS A 8 62.91 -2.54 -42.11
CA LYS A 8 62.13 -1.42 -42.61
C LYS A 8 61.43 -0.72 -41.43
N THR A 9 62.16 0.00 -40.59
CA THR A 9 61.63 0.62 -39.35
C THR A 9 62.10 2.07 -39.16
N ASN A 10 62.08 2.90 -40.20
CA ASN A 10 62.52 4.30 -40.09
C ASN A 10 61.63 5.37 -40.74
N LYS A 11 60.40 5.04 -41.17
CA LYS A 11 59.45 6.05 -41.72
C LYS A 11 58.26 6.39 -40.81
N LYS A 12 57.86 5.52 -39.89
CA LYS A 12 56.69 5.76 -39.01
C LYS A 12 57.00 6.59 -37.77
N VAL A 13 58.23 6.54 -37.26
CA VAL A 13 58.64 7.28 -36.05
C VAL A 13 58.78 8.77 -36.34
N PHE A 14 59.29 9.15 -37.52
CA PHE A 14 59.53 10.56 -37.87
C PHE A 14 58.23 11.36 -38.07
N ILE A 15 57.16 10.71 -38.57
CA ILE A 15 55.85 11.35 -38.77
C ILE A 15 55.15 11.57 -37.41
N PHE A 16 55.29 10.64 -36.46
CA PHE A 16 54.66 10.74 -35.14
C PHE A 16 55.27 11.85 -34.26
N VAL A 17 56.57 12.12 -34.39
CA VAL A 17 57.26 13.20 -33.65
C VAL A 17 56.90 14.57 -34.23
N PHE A 18 56.67 14.67 -35.54
CA PHE A 18 56.34 15.94 -36.20
C PHE A 18 54.91 16.41 -35.87
N GLU A 19 53.93 15.50 -35.82
CA GLU A 19 52.55 15.89 -35.47
C GLU A 19 52.39 16.24 -33.99
N THR A 20 53.08 15.54 -33.09
CA THR A 20 52.99 15.79 -31.64
C THR A 20 53.65 17.09 -31.22
N THR A 21 54.77 17.46 -31.85
CA THR A 21 55.44 18.76 -31.60
C THR A 21 54.66 19.93 -32.17
N PHE A 22 54.02 19.78 -33.33
CA PHE A 22 53.15 20.81 -33.91
C PHE A 22 51.89 21.03 -33.06
N PHE A 23 51.28 19.95 -32.54
CA PHE A 23 50.16 20.05 -31.60
C PHE A 23 50.56 20.71 -30.27
N TYR A 24 51.75 20.41 -29.75
CA TYR A 24 52.24 21.01 -28.50
C TYR A 24 52.56 22.50 -28.67
N LEU A 25 53.18 22.90 -29.79
CA LEU A 25 53.44 24.30 -30.10
C LEU A 25 52.16 25.07 -30.36
N TYR A 26 51.18 24.47 -31.05
CA TYR A 26 49.86 25.08 -31.25
C TYR A 26 49.09 25.21 -29.94
N PHE A 27 49.12 24.19 -29.08
CA PHE A 27 48.51 24.23 -27.74
C PHE A 27 49.18 25.28 -26.85
N MET A 28 50.51 25.38 -26.85
CA MET A 28 51.24 26.43 -26.14
C MET A 28 50.95 27.83 -26.72
N PHE A 29 50.81 27.96 -28.04
CA PHE A 29 50.44 29.23 -28.68
C PHE A 29 49.01 29.65 -28.30
N MET A 30 48.08 28.69 -28.24
CA MET A 30 46.70 28.90 -27.78
C MET A 30 46.63 29.24 -26.27
N LEU A 31 47.56 28.73 -25.45
CA LEU A 31 47.65 29.09 -24.02
C LEU A 31 48.28 30.47 -23.78
N ASN A 32 49.04 31.02 -24.73
CA ASN A 32 49.68 32.35 -24.61
C ASN A 32 48.77 33.51 -25.03
N PHE A 33 47.67 33.26 -25.76
CA PHE A 33 46.65 34.26 -26.09
C PHE A 33 45.55 34.39 -25.02
N ARG A 34 45.92 34.27 -23.73
CA ARG A 34 45.00 34.62 -22.65
C ARG A 34 45.08 36.12 -22.41
N ASP A 35 44.39 36.86 -23.28
CA ASP A 35 44.14 38.30 -23.18
C ASP A 35 43.87 38.68 -21.72
N LYS A 36 44.76 39.50 -21.15
CA LYS A 36 44.46 40.28 -19.96
C LYS A 36 43.44 41.34 -20.36
N LYS A 37 42.18 40.93 -20.49
CA LYS A 37 41.06 41.87 -20.42
C LYS A 37 41.11 42.49 -19.03
N GLU A 38 41.49 43.77 -18.97
CA GLU A 38 41.19 44.58 -17.81
C GLU A 38 39.69 44.50 -17.56
N ILE A 39 39.34 43.72 -16.54
CA ILE A 39 38.00 43.76 -15.96
C ILE A 39 37.91 45.14 -15.34
N LYS A 40 37.45 46.13 -16.12
CA LYS A 40 36.86 47.34 -15.57
C LYS A 40 35.86 46.83 -14.55
N LYS A 41 36.13 47.04 -13.25
CA LYS A 41 35.19 46.78 -12.17
C LYS A 41 33.98 47.66 -12.46
N LYS A 42 33.07 47.15 -13.29
CA LYS A 42 31.74 47.70 -13.47
C LYS A 42 31.18 47.64 -12.06
N LYS A 43 30.99 48.79 -11.42
CA LYS A 43 30.31 48.86 -10.13
C LYS A 43 29.00 48.12 -10.36
N VAL A 44 28.91 46.88 -9.84
CA VAL A 44 27.70 46.11 -9.92
C VAL A 44 26.74 46.89 -9.04
N ALA A 45 25.82 47.61 -9.67
CA ALA A 45 24.76 48.29 -8.94
C ALA A 45 24.03 47.19 -8.16
N ILE A 46 24.19 47.21 -6.84
CA ILE A 46 23.56 46.21 -5.99
C ILE A 46 22.06 46.41 -6.13
N ARG A 47 21.39 45.38 -6.63
CA ARG A 47 19.94 45.42 -6.81
C ARG A 47 19.28 45.01 -5.49
N CYS A 48 18.70 45.98 -4.81
CA CYS A 48 17.84 45.74 -3.66
C CYS A 48 16.44 45.37 -4.19
N ALA A 49 15.83 44.30 -3.67
CA ALA A 49 14.50 43.88 -4.09
C ALA A 49 13.43 44.86 -3.60
N HIS A 50 13.48 45.21 -2.31
CA HIS A 50 12.54 46.10 -1.63
C HIS A 50 13.31 47.11 -0.77
N GLY A 51 13.91 48.10 -1.41
CA GLY A 51 14.67 49.14 -0.73
C GLY A 51 15.49 50.00 -1.67
N ARG A 52 16.33 50.84 -1.09
CA ARG A 52 17.23 51.75 -1.81
C ARG A 52 18.68 51.33 -1.61
N SER A 53 19.47 51.41 -2.68
CA SER A 53 20.92 51.21 -2.61
C SER A 53 21.59 52.48 -2.08
N ASP A 54 22.33 52.36 -0.99
CA ASP A 54 23.18 53.43 -0.47
C ASP A 54 24.48 53.54 -1.28
N ASP A 55 25.08 54.73 -1.32
CA ASP A 55 26.32 55.02 -2.08
C ASP A 55 27.52 54.16 -1.64
N ALA A 56 27.47 53.62 -0.43
CA ALA A 56 28.46 52.70 0.14
C ALA A 56 28.29 51.24 -0.32
N GLY A 57 27.26 50.92 -1.12
CA GLY A 57 27.01 49.56 -1.60
C GLY A 57 26.28 48.66 -0.61
N PHE A 58 25.44 49.23 0.25
CA PHE A 58 24.53 48.47 1.10
C PHE A 58 23.08 48.74 0.69
N CYS A 59 22.19 47.77 0.90
CA CYS A 59 20.76 47.98 0.71
C CYS A 59 20.13 48.48 2.00
N ARG A 60 19.46 49.63 1.94
CA ARG A 60 18.55 50.09 2.98
C ARG A 60 17.15 49.58 2.66
N CYS A 61 16.68 48.61 3.42
CA CYS A 61 15.39 47.98 3.19
C CYS A 61 14.22 48.89 3.53
N ASP A 62 13.13 48.75 2.77
CA ASP A 62 11.86 49.35 3.09
C ASP A 62 11.27 48.75 4.38
N TYR A 63 10.33 49.44 5.00
CA TYR A 63 9.61 48.93 6.16
C TYR A 63 8.99 47.55 5.83
N ASP A 64 9.24 46.56 6.69
CA ASP A 64 8.79 45.15 6.60
C ASP A 64 9.75 44.23 5.85
N TRP A 65 10.88 44.72 5.37
CA TRP A 65 11.84 43.90 4.63
C TRP A 65 13.20 43.85 5.32
N THR A 66 13.85 42.70 5.21
CA THR A 66 15.17 42.44 5.78
C THR A 66 15.96 41.49 4.87
N GLY A 67 17.24 41.29 5.20
CA GLY A 67 18.21 40.56 4.39
C GLY A 67 19.17 41.49 3.67
N ILE A 68 20.26 40.92 3.15
CA ILE A 68 21.35 41.68 2.51
C ILE A 68 20.85 42.44 1.27
N HIS A 69 19.84 41.89 0.59
CA HIS A 69 19.22 42.48 -0.60
C HIS A 69 17.73 42.79 -0.39
N CYS A 70 17.27 42.84 0.87
CA CYS A 70 15.87 43.10 1.24
C CYS A 70 14.90 42.09 0.60
N GLU A 71 15.34 40.84 0.53
CA GLU A 71 14.61 39.77 -0.13
C GLU A 71 13.56 39.09 0.77
N ARG A 72 13.60 39.33 2.08
CA ARG A 72 12.75 38.64 3.06
C ARG A 72 11.79 39.59 3.75
N LYS A 73 10.53 39.17 3.90
CA LYS A 73 9.51 39.93 4.61
C LYS A 73 9.50 39.57 6.10
N MET A 74 9.42 40.57 6.97
CA MET A 74 9.31 40.45 8.42
C MET A 74 7.83 40.30 8.83
N ASN A 75 7.54 39.40 9.78
CA ASN A 75 6.19 39.18 10.32
C ASN A 75 6.13 39.60 11.80
N CYS A 76 6.06 40.90 12.04
CA CYS A 76 5.95 41.47 13.39
C CYS A 76 4.47 41.64 13.81
N ALA A 77 4.19 41.46 15.10
CA ALA A 77 2.83 41.56 15.66
C ALA A 77 2.32 43.02 15.76
N GLY A 78 3.23 43.98 15.93
CA GLY A 78 2.92 45.39 16.15
C GLY A 78 3.36 46.30 14.99
N PHE A 79 3.13 47.61 15.18
CA PHE A 79 3.60 48.65 14.26
C PHE A 79 5.12 48.89 14.34
N GLU A 80 5.74 48.58 15.48
CA GLU A 80 7.20 48.70 15.64
C GLU A 80 7.93 47.48 15.04
N ARG A 81 8.38 47.65 13.79
CA ARG A 81 8.96 46.60 12.96
C ARG A 81 10.49 46.68 12.92
N LYS A 82 11.08 46.75 14.12
CA LYS A 82 12.54 46.73 14.33
C LYS A 82 13.00 45.29 14.58
N SER A 83 14.30 45.00 14.45
CA SER A 83 14.91 43.70 14.81
C SER A 83 14.67 43.28 16.26
N ASN A 84 14.23 44.22 17.11
CA ASN A 84 13.93 44.01 18.53
C ASN A 84 12.42 43.94 18.79
N GLY A 85 11.60 43.96 17.74
CA GLY A 85 10.14 43.94 17.82
C GLY A 85 9.58 42.62 18.35
N ILE A 86 8.27 42.62 18.65
CA ILE A 86 7.53 41.42 19.00
C ILE A 86 7.09 40.74 17.70
N CYS A 87 7.45 39.47 17.53
CA CYS A 87 7.04 38.68 16.37
C CYS A 87 5.56 38.32 16.43
N SER A 88 4.93 38.20 15.26
CA SER A 88 3.62 37.58 15.14
C SER A 88 3.66 36.14 15.63
N PHE A 89 2.50 35.62 16.00
CA PHE A 89 2.36 34.24 16.45
C PHE A 89 3.01 33.26 15.45
N GLY A 90 3.83 32.34 15.96
CA GLY A 90 4.51 31.33 15.15
C GLY A 90 5.73 31.83 14.37
N TYR A 91 6.36 32.95 14.73
CA TYR A 91 7.61 33.42 14.12
C TYR A 91 8.74 33.61 15.13
N GLN A 92 9.95 33.24 14.73
CA GLN A 92 11.14 33.24 15.58
C GLN A 92 11.93 34.56 15.49
N LYS A 93 12.39 35.07 16.65
CA LYS A 93 13.31 36.21 16.78
C LYS A 93 14.72 35.89 16.25
N PRO A 94 15.53 36.88 15.85
CA PRO A 94 15.34 38.33 16.01
C PRO A 94 14.46 39.00 14.94
N ASP A 95 14.55 38.59 13.67
CA ASP A 95 13.94 39.36 12.57
C ASP A 95 12.51 38.93 12.20
N CYS A 96 11.91 37.98 12.93
CA CYS A 96 10.55 37.47 12.68
C CYS A 96 10.33 36.98 11.23
N VAL A 97 11.39 36.48 10.61
CA VAL A 97 11.37 35.96 9.24
C VAL A 97 10.99 34.49 9.24
N TRP A 98 11.62 33.71 10.12
CA TRP A 98 11.50 32.26 10.14
C TRP A 98 10.28 31.83 10.94
N LYS A 99 9.51 30.89 10.38
CA LYS A 99 8.42 30.26 11.13
C LYS A 99 8.96 29.41 12.25
N ASP A 100 8.31 29.47 13.40
CA ASP A 100 8.50 28.56 14.51
C ASP A 100 7.53 27.39 14.34
N CYS A 101 8.08 26.20 14.10
CA CYS A 101 7.30 24.99 13.86
C CYS A 101 7.00 24.20 15.15
N GLY A 102 7.30 24.78 16.32
CA GLY A 102 7.10 24.17 17.62
C GLY A 102 7.96 22.91 17.81
N THR A 103 7.50 22.01 18.70
CA THR A 103 8.20 20.76 19.04
C THR A 103 7.90 19.61 18.08
N TYR A 104 6.83 19.71 17.28
CA TYR A 104 6.30 18.62 16.44
C TYR A 104 6.51 18.87 14.94
N GLY A 105 7.34 19.84 14.57
CA GLY A 105 7.61 20.18 13.19
C GLY A 105 9.06 20.59 12.96
N THR A 106 9.50 20.44 11.72
CA THR A 106 10.83 20.87 11.27
C THR A 106 10.69 21.99 10.24
N LEU A 107 11.53 23.01 10.35
CA LEU A 107 11.52 24.14 9.43
C LEU A 107 12.32 23.82 8.16
N GLU A 108 11.67 23.91 7.02
CA GLU A 108 12.35 23.86 5.73
C GLU A 108 12.88 25.26 5.36
N ARG A 109 14.21 25.44 5.42
CA ARG A 109 14.87 26.75 5.26
C ARG A 109 14.68 27.38 3.87
N THR A 110 14.44 26.57 2.85
CA THR A 110 14.31 27.03 1.46
C THR A 110 12.95 27.66 1.20
N THR A 111 11.90 27.06 1.75
CA THR A 111 10.49 27.46 1.54
C THR A 111 9.93 28.26 2.70
N ASN A 112 10.62 28.26 3.85
CA ASN A 112 10.15 28.81 5.12
C ASN A 112 8.78 28.23 5.52
N GLN A 113 8.60 26.93 5.26
CA GLN A 113 7.39 26.17 5.60
C GLN A 113 7.71 25.12 6.66
N CYS A 114 6.74 24.86 7.52
CA CYS A 114 6.85 23.84 8.57
C CYS A 114 6.42 22.48 8.04
N ILE A 115 7.31 21.50 8.15
CA ILE A 115 7.02 20.09 7.88
C ILE A 115 6.61 19.46 9.20
N CYS A 116 5.32 19.21 9.37
CA CYS A 116 4.75 18.66 10.60
C CYS A 116 4.87 17.13 10.66
N GLU A 117 5.20 16.62 11.84
CA GLU A 117 5.13 15.20 12.13
C GLU A 117 3.67 14.76 12.34
N GLN A 118 3.28 13.64 11.72
CA GLN A 118 1.95 13.07 11.95
C GLN A 118 1.81 12.61 13.41
N PRO A 119 0.69 12.91 14.09
CA PRO A 119 -0.60 13.37 13.56
C PRO A 119 -0.84 14.89 13.59
N HIS A 120 0.17 15.69 13.94
CA HIS A 120 0.04 17.15 14.04
C HIS A 120 -0.12 17.81 12.66
N SER A 121 -0.73 19.00 12.65
CA SER A 121 -0.99 19.77 11.44
C SER A 121 -1.13 21.26 11.70
N GLY A 122 -1.45 22.03 10.67
CA GLY A 122 -1.52 23.49 10.73
C GLY A 122 -0.26 24.14 10.16
N GLU A 123 -0.26 25.46 10.05
CA GLU A 123 0.86 26.23 9.49
C GLU A 123 2.12 26.19 10.37
N PHE A 124 1.93 26.00 11.68
CA PHE A 124 2.98 25.92 12.71
C PHE A 124 3.00 24.56 13.44
N CYS A 125 2.30 23.54 12.93
CA CYS A 125 2.29 22.18 13.48
C CYS A 125 1.73 22.00 14.90
N GLU A 126 0.91 22.93 15.37
CA GLU A 126 0.30 22.87 16.72
C GLU A 126 -1.10 22.26 16.71
N GLU A 127 -1.78 22.21 15.55
CA GLU A 127 -3.15 21.71 15.46
C GLU A 127 -3.20 20.18 15.50
N LEU A 128 -3.79 19.65 16.57
CA LEU A 128 -4.09 18.24 16.69
C LEU A 128 -5.56 17.96 16.37
N LYS A 129 -5.85 17.59 15.12
CA LYS A 129 -7.21 17.23 14.70
C LYS A 129 -7.53 15.78 15.07
N ARG A 130 -8.65 15.56 15.77
CA ARG A 130 -9.16 14.22 16.12
C ARG A 130 -9.25 13.31 14.89
N GLU A 131 -9.69 13.89 13.78
CA GLU A 131 -9.63 13.38 12.40
C GLU A 131 -8.37 12.54 12.11
N LYS A 132 -7.25 13.26 12.17
CA LYS A 132 -5.91 12.79 11.80
C LYS A 132 -5.31 11.86 12.84
N VAL A 133 -5.60 12.09 14.12
CA VAL A 133 -5.17 11.19 15.20
C VAL A 133 -5.77 9.81 15.00
N LEU A 134 -7.08 9.72 14.78
CA LEU A 134 -7.76 8.45 14.55
C LEU A 134 -7.22 7.74 13.31
N GLN A 135 -7.03 8.45 12.21
CA GLN A 135 -6.44 7.89 11.00
C GLN A 135 -5.00 7.39 11.21
N TYR A 136 -4.15 8.15 11.91
CA TYR A 136 -2.78 7.78 12.21
C TYR A 136 -2.71 6.49 13.05
N TYR A 137 -3.49 6.42 14.13
CA TYR A 137 -3.52 5.23 14.98
C TYR A 137 -4.16 4.03 14.26
N ASN A 138 -5.22 4.22 13.48
CA ASN A 138 -5.79 3.15 12.67
C ASN A 138 -4.77 2.61 11.66
N LYS A 139 -4.05 3.48 10.94
CA LYS A 139 -2.99 3.05 10.02
C LYS A 139 -1.85 2.34 10.74
N LYS A 140 -1.45 2.81 11.92
CA LYS A 140 -0.38 2.22 12.75
C LYS A 140 -0.79 0.86 13.29
N VAL A 141 -2.02 0.74 13.79
CA VAL A 141 -2.62 -0.52 14.26
C VAL A 141 -2.78 -1.48 13.10
N THR A 142 -3.35 -1.08 11.97
CA THR A 142 -3.48 -1.96 10.79
C THR A 142 -2.14 -2.44 10.26
N LYS A 143 -1.11 -1.57 10.23
CA LYS A 143 0.25 -1.99 9.82
C LYS A 143 0.89 -2.96 10.82
N LYS A 144 0.66 -2.78 12.13
CA LYS A 144 1.28 -3.61 13.17
C LYS A 144 0.49 -4.88 13.50
N MET A 145 -0.84 -4.84 13.40
CA MET A 145 -1.76 -5.91 13.76
C MET A 145 -2.41 -6.60 12.54
N GLY A 146 -2.23 -6.10 11.31
CA GLY A 146 -2.92 -6.64 10.13
C GLY A 146 -2.70 -8.14 9.92
N ALA A 147 -1.44 -8.60 9.88
CA ALA A 147 -1.14 -10.03 9.74
C ALA A 147 -1.45 -10.82 11.03
N LEU A 148 -1.23 -10.22 12.20
CA LEU A 148 -1.42 -10.89 13.50
C LEU A 148 -2.90 -11.13 13.83
N GLY A 149 -3.79 -10.21 13.47
CA GLY A 149 -5.23 -10.39 13.63
C GLY A 149 -5.78 -11.50 12.74
N GLY A 150 -5.27 -11.62 11.51
CA GLY A 150 -5.61 -12.71 10.60
C GLY A 150 -5.20 -14.09 11.13
N LEU A 151 -4.01 -14.20 11.76
CA LEU A 151 -3.52 -15.45 12.35
C LEU A 151 -4.38 -15.96 13.51
N VAL A 152 -5.07 -15.09 14.22
CA VAL A 152 -5.99 -15.49 15.32
C VAL A 152 -7.38 -15.86 14.80
N ILE A 153 -7.87 -15.17 13.77
CA ILE A 153 -9.21 -15.38 13.21
C ILE A 153 -9.25 -16.63 12.31
N PHE A 154 -8.19 -16.90 11.56
CA PHE A 154 -8.15 -18.02 10.60
C PHE A 154 -8.36 -19.40 11.25
N PRO A 155 -7.72 -19.75 12.40
CA PRO A 155 -7.99 -21.00 13.10
C PRO A 155 -9.44 -21.14 13.56
N LEU A 156 -10.06 -20.06 14.03
CA LEU A 156 -11.45 -20.08 14.48
C LEU A 156 -12.42 -20.37 13.33
N ILE A 157 -12.16 -19.80 12.15
CA ILE A 157 -12.95 -20.08 10.93
C ILE A 157 -12.79 -21.55 10.51
N ALA A 158 -11.57 -22.08 10.51
CA ALA A 158 -11.29 -23.47 10.17
C ALA A 158 -11.98 -24.45 11.15
N LEU A 159 -11.93 -24.16 12.45
CA LEU A 159 -12.63 -24.93 13.48
C LEU A 159 -14.14 -24.86 13.28
N TYR A 160 -14.71 -23.68 13.03
CA TYR A 160 -16.12 -23.52 12.76
C TYR A 160 -16.58 -24.34 11.55
N TRP A 161 -15.81 -24.30 10.45
CA TRP A 161 -16.15 -25.02 9.22
C TRP A 161 -16.10 -26.54 9.41
N SER A 162 -15.06 -27.05 10.08
CA SER A 162 -14.92 -28.48 10.39
C SER A 162 -16.02 -28.99 11.34
N CYS A 163 -16.40 -28.20 12.36
CA CYS A 163 -17.52 -28.52 13.24
C CYS A 163 -18.84 -28.62 12.48
N ASN A 164 -19.11 -27.67 11.58
CA ASN A 164 -20.34 -27.65 10.82
C ASN A 164 -20.47 -28.86 9.88
N GLU A 165 -19.38 -29.23 9.21
CA GLU A 165 -19.35 -30.39 8.30
C GLU A 165 -19.54 -31.71 9.07
N LEU A 166 -18.90 -31.88 10.23
CA LEU A 166 -19.11 -33.04 11.10
C LEU A 166 -20.56 -33.11 11.63
N ALA A 167 -21.14 -31.99 12.01
CA ALA A 167 -22.53 -31.92 12.43
C ALA A 167 -23.49 -32.33 11.30
N ARG A 168 -23.21 -31.87 10.07
CA ARG A 168 -23.98 -32.24 8.87
C ARG A 168 -23.93 -33.74 8.60
N ARG A 169 -22.74 -34.35 8.65
CA ARG A 169 -22.57 -35.81 8.48
C ARG A 169 -23.34 -36.62 9.50
N ARG A 170 -23.37 -36.19 10.77
CA ARG A 170 -24.17 -36.85 11.83
C ARG A 170 -25.68 -36.76 11.56
N LYS A 171 -26.17 -35.65 10.99
CA LYS A 171 -27.58 -35.51 10.62
C LYS A 171 -27.95 -36.49 9.50
N VAL A 172 -27.13 -36.56 8.44
CA VAL A 172 -27.37 -37.49 7.31
C VAL A 172 -27.42 -38.94 7.79
N LYS A 173 -26.45 -39.37 8.62
CA LYS A 173 -26.44 -40.74 9.17
C LYS A 173 -27.68 -41.08 10.01
N ARG A 174 -28.27 -40.10 10.71
CA ARG A 174 -29.52 -40.33 11.48
C ARG A 174 -30.73 -40.50 10.56
N VAL A 175 -30.79 -39.70 9.50
CA VAL A 175 -31.87 -39.79 8.51
C VAL A 175 -31.77 -41.10 7.73
N GLU A 176 -30.57 -41.50 7.32
CA GLU A 176 -30.33 -42.76 6.62
C GLU A 176 -30.80 -43.97 7.43
N LYS A 177 -30.42 -44.05 8.71
CA LYS A 177 -30.90 -45.10 9.62
C LYS A 177 -32.41 -45.09 9.80
N ALA A 178 -33.02 -43.92 9.95
CA ALA A 178 -34.47 -43.79 10.09
C ALA A 178 -35.21 -44.27 8.83
N ILE A 179 -34.69 -43.96 7.64
CA ILE A 179 -35.24 -44.43 6.36
C ILE A 179 -35.10 -45.95 6.23
N GLU A 180 -33.93 -46.50 6.59
CA GLU A 180 -33.68 -47.95 6.54
C GLU A 180 -34.67 -48.72 7.45
N GLU A 181 -34.84 -48.28 8.70
CA GLU A 181 -35.82 -48.85 9.63
C GLU A 181 -37.27 -48.73 9.13
N GLU A 182 -37.63 -47.63 8.47
CA GLU A 182 -38.95 -47.49 7.83
C GLU A 182 -39.14 -48.45 6.66
N ILE A 183 -38.12 -48.65 5.83
CA ILE A 183 -38.17 -49.60 4.71
C ILE A 183 -38.35 -51.03 5.24
N GLU A 184 -37.62 -51.42 6.28
CA GLU A 184 -37.75 -52.74 6.92
C GLU A 184 -39.14 -52.95 7.54
N ARG A 185 -39.67 -51.94 8.24
CA ARG A 185 -41.05 -51.97 8.77
C ARG A 185 -42.09 -52.14 7.66
N LYS A 186 -41.94 -51.42 6.54
CA LYS A 186 -42.86 -51.56 5.39
C LYS A 186 -42.75 -52.94 4.73
N LYS A 187 -41.54 -53.49 4.59
CA LYS A 187 -41.32 -54.85 4.04
C LYS A 187 -41.97 -55.91 4.92
N SER A 188 -41.76 -55.86 6.24
CA SER A 188 -42.35 -56.81 7.19
C SER A 188 -43.89 -56.71 7.23
N ALA A 189 -44.45 -55.50 7.17
CA ALA A 189 -45.90 -55.29 7.06
C ALA A 189 -46.48 -55.85 5.75
N ALA A 190 -45.81 -55.62 4.61
CA ALA A 190 -46.22 -56.17 3.32
C ALA A 190 -46.18 -57.71 3.30
N GLN A 191 -45.13 -58.32 3.87
CA GLN A 191 -45.02 -59.77 3.98
C GLN A 191 -46.13 -60.37 4.85
N ASN A 192 -46.45 -59.74 5.98
CA ASN A 192 -47.57 -60.16 6.84
C ASN A 192 -48.93 -60.04 6.15
N ASN A 193 -49.15 -58.99 5.36
CA ASN A 193 -50.38 -58.83 4.57
C ASN A 193 -50.49 -59.90 3.49
N ASN A 194 -49.42 -60.19 2.75
CA ASN A 194 -49.40 -61.27 1.75
C ASN A 194 -49.71 -62.64 2.36
N ARG A 195 -49.16 -62.94 3.56
CA ARG A 195 -49.48 -64.18 4.30
C ARG A 195 -50.95 -64.25 4.73
N ARG A 196 -51.53 -63.14 5.18
CA ARG A 196 -52.95 -63.09 5.55
C ARG A 196 -53.85 -63.28 4.34
N GLN A 197 -53.47 -62.73 3.19
CA GLN A 197 -54.24 -62.85 1.96
C GLN A 197 -54.22 -64.28 1.43
N THR A 198 -53.04 -64.89 1.31
CA THR A 198 -52.91 -66.32 0.96
C THR A 198 -53.67 -67.25 1.91
N ALA A 199 -53.65 -66.99 3.22
CA ALA A 199 -54.45 -67.77 4.18
C ALA A 199 -55.97 -67.63 3.97
N LYS A 200 -56.45 -66.47 3.54
CA LYS A 200 -57.88 -66.27 3.20
C LYS A 200 -58.25 -66.99 1.90
N ASP A 201 -57.40 -66.93 0.89
CA ASP A 201 -57.62 -67.58 -0.40
C ASP A 201 -57.70 -69.10 -0.22
N VAL A 202 -56.75 -69.71 0.53
CA VAL A 202 -56.79 -71.15 0.86
C VAL A 202 -58.05 -71.53 1.62
N ARG A 203 -58.54 -70.68 2.53
CA ARG A 203 -59.78 -70.94 3.27
C ARG A 203 -61.02 -70.85 2.37
N LEU A 204 -61.03 -69.93 1.41
CA LEU A 204 -62.10 -69.80 0.43
C LEU A 204 -62.15 -71.03 -0.49
N ASP A 205 -61.00 -71.49 -0.98
CA ASP A 205 -60.89 -72.70 -1.81
C ASP A 205 -61.39 -73.95 -1.08
N ALA A 206 -61.08 -74.09 0.21
CA ALA A 206 -61.59 -75.18 1.03
C ALA A 206 -63.12 -75.15 1.17
N GLN A 207 -63.73 -73.96 1.36
CA GLN A 207 -65.19 -73.80 1.40
C GLN A 207 -65.85 -74.12 0.06
N ILE A 208 -65.24 -73.69 -1.05
CA ILE A 208 -65.73 -74.00 -2.40
C ILE A 208 -65.71 -75.51 -2.64
N ALA A 209 -64.61 -76.20 -2.30
CA ALA A 209 -64.49 -77.64 -2.43
C ALA A 209 -65.56 -78.40 -1.62
N GLU A 210 -65.82 -77.98 -0.38
CA GLU A 210 -66.88 -78.58 0.44
C GLU A 210 -68.27 -78.39 -0.21
N SER A 211 -68.54 -77.20 -0.76
CA SER A 211 -69.81 -76.91 -1.46
C SER A 211 -70.01 -77.74 -2.74
N LEU A 212 -68.91 -78.09 -3.44
CA LEU A 212 -68.93 -78.91 -4.64
C LEU A 212 -69.14 -80.39 -4.30
N LEU A 213 -68.47 -80.89 -3.25
CA LEU A 213 -68.68 -82.25 -2.74
C LEU A 213 -70.13 -82.47 -2.31
N ARG A 214 -70.72 -81.54 -1.56
CA ARG A 214 -72.14 -81.61 -1.17
C ARG A 214 -73.07 -81.66 -2.39
N ARG A 215 -72.83 -80.82 -3.41
CA ARG A 215 -73.63 -80.82 -4.65
C ARG A 215 -73.53 -82.14 -5.43
N ASN A 216 -72.35 -82.74 -5.49
CA ASN A 216 -72.16 -84.03 -6.19
C ASN A 216 -72.84 -85.18 -5.46
N LEU A 217 -72.79 -85.22 -4.12
CA LEU A 217 -73.48 -86.24 -3.33
C LEU A 217 -75.00 -86.21 -3.52
N VAL A 218 -75.61 -85.01 -3.57
CA VAL A 218 -77.04 -84.87 -3.85
C VAL A 218 -77.38 -85.41 -5.24
N ARG A 219 -76.56 -85.12 -6.25
CA ARG A 219 -76.79 -85.55 -7.63
C ARG A 219 -76.69 -87.08 -7.82
N VAL A 220 -75.91 -87.78 -7.00
CA VAL A 220 -75.81 -89.26 -7.02
C VAL A 220 -77.05 -89.92 -6.42
N ASN A 221 -77.73 -89.29 -5.46
CA ASN A 221 -78.93 -89.84 -4.84
C ASN A 221 -80.22 -89.65 -5.68
N GLU A 222 -80.14 -88.91 -6.80
CA GLU A 222 -81.25 -88.68 -7.73
C GLU A 222 -81.19 -89.58 -8.99
N LEU A 223 -80.16 -90.44 -9.12
CA LEU A 223 -79.98 -91.44 -10.18
C LEU A 223 -80.20 -92.86 -9.63
#